data_AF-A0A3M1Q6P2-F1
#
_entry.id   AF-A0A3M1Q6P2-F1
#
_cell.length_a   1.000
_cell.length_b   1.000
_cell.length_c   1.000
_cell.angle_alpha   90.00
_cell.angle_beta   90.00
_cell.angle_gamma   90.00
#
_symmetry.space_group_name_H-M   'P 1'
#
loop_
_entity.id
_entity.type
_entity.pdbx_description
1 polymer ?
#
loop_
_entity_poly.entity_id
_entity_poly.type
_entity_poly.pdbx_seq_one_letter_code
_entity_poly.pdbx_strand_id
1 'polypeptide(L)'
;MEREMSHPEGAFYSALDADSEGEEGKFYVWSKKEVEEVLGDEAQLFCAYYDVTEEGNWEGKNILHRPHAEEAFAERQGLSVAELKAKLAAAKRRLLARRNERVRPGRDDKVLLDWNMLMVTALLQAGRAFGRSEWTERALKALHFALEHLRQGEGPAMYHTWKDGQARYDAYLDDYANLIEALLEAAETTGDLSHVERAARIAEYVIEVFLDRQRSLFYFSSPAHDRRVTPRIEFFDSATPSGNAVMARNLQRLAVLLHRDEWAVLAERMLRVVSDSVARYPLAMAHWAVALANEVWGLPEIAIVGPDAARKAAEVWRHYLPEHVLQYAEAADDRWPLLAGR
;
A
#
# COMPACT_ATOMS: atom_id res chain seq x y z
N MET A 1 6.72 -6.24 9.32
CA MET A 1 7.06 -6.60 7.93
C MET A 1 8.33 -7.44 7.81
N GLU A 2 9.54 -6.90 8.01
CA GLU A 2 10.81 -7.63 7.79
C GLU A 2 10.90 -9.00 8.48
N ARG A 3 10.56 -9.05 9.76
CA ARG A 3 10.71 -10.26 10.56
C ARG A 3 9.78 -11.42 10.18
N GLU A 4 8.58 -11.12 9.68
CA GLU A 4 7.45 -12.08 9.72
C GLU A 4 6.69 -12.17 8.38
N MET A 5 6.61 -11.07 7.64
CA MET A 5 5.74 -10.91 6.46
C MET A 5 6.51 -10.80 5.15
N SER A 6 7.81 -11.12 5.14
CA SER A 6 8.65 -10.98 3.94
C SER A 6 8.98 -12.36 3.38
N HIS A 7 8.75 -12.52 2.08
CA HIS A 7 9.26 -13.64 1.32
C HIS A 7 10.77 -13.43 1.08
N PRO A 8 11.62 -14.48 1.13
CA PRO A 8 13.05 -14.37 0.88
C PRO A 8 13.42 -13.76 -0.48
N GLU A 9 12.57 -13.94 -1.49
CA GLU A 9 12.74 -13.39 -2.84
C GLU A 9 12.21 -11.95 -3.00
N GLY A 10 11.71 -11.33 -1.91
CA GLY A 10 11.42 -9.89 -1.86
C GLY A 10 9.95 -9.50 -1.73
N ALA A 11 9.02 -10.38 -2.10
CA ALA A 11 7.58 -10.18 -1.95
C ALA A 11 7.10 -10.20 -0.49
N PHE A 12 5.80 -9.99 -0.29
CA PHE A 12 5.12 -9.99 1.00
C PHE A 12 4.09 -11.10 1.11
N TYR A 13 4.07 -11.75 2.27
CA TYR A 13 3.03 -12.71 2.64
C TYR A 13 1.70 -12.00 2.90
N SER A 14 0.59 -12.70 2.70
CA SER A 14 -0.75 -12.10 2.73
C SER A 14 -1.21 -11.79 4.16
N ALA A 15 -1.12 -12.73 5.09
CA ALA A 15 -1.69 -12.53 6.42
C ALA A 15 -0.99 -13.31 7.54
N LEU A 16 -1.18 -12.83 8.76
CA LEU A 16 -1.08 -13.63 9.97
C LEU A 16 -2.49 -13.87 10.48
N ASP A 17 -2.73 -15.07 10.98
CA ASP A 17 -3.94 -15.40 11.69
C ASP A 17 -4.10 -14.45 12.90
N ALA A 18 -5.35 -14.09 13.18
CA ALA A 18 -5.68 -13.38 14.41
C ALA A 18 -5.55 -14.31 15.63
N ASP A 19 -5.76 -15.61 15.40
CA ASP A 19 -5.75 -16.63 16.44
C ASP A 19 -4.37 -17.24 16.64
N SER A 20 -4.06 -17.52 17.90
CA SER A 20 -3.00 -18.45 18.27
C SER A 20 -3.56 -19.43 19.29
N GLU A 21 -3.41 -20.73 19.00
CA GLU A 21 -3.99 -21.80 19.82
C GLU A 21 -5.53 -21.74 19.93
N GLY A 22 -6.21 -21.19 18.92
CA GLY A 22 -7.68 -21.05 18.90
C GLY A 22 -8.22 -19.92 19.78
N GLU A 23 -7.35 -19.02 20.23
CA GLU A 23 -7.71 -17.81 20.97
C GLU A 23 -7.21 -16.57 20.21
N GLU A 24 -8.13 -15.66 19.90
CA GLU A 24 -7.86 -14.41 19.19
C GLU A 24 -6.91 -13.52 20.00
N GLY A 25 -5.84 -13.03 19.38
CA GLY A 25 -4.93 -12.07 20.00
C GLY A 25 -4.04 -12.61 21.13
N LYS A 26 -4.16 -13.89 21.51
CA LYS A 26 -3.41 -14.53 22.62
C LYS A 26 -1.89 -14.30 22.53
N PHE A 27 -1.34 -14.32 21.32
CA PHE A 27 0.09 -14.09 21.11
C PHE A 27 0.53 -12.66 21.50
N TYR A 28 -0.37 -11.67 21.44
CA TYR A 28 -0.04 -10.25 21.55
C TYR A 28 -0.36 -9.62 22.91
N VAL A 29 -1.27 -10.21 23.68
CA VAL A 29 -1.75 -9.67 24.97
C VAL A 29 -0.87 -10.07 26.16
N TRP A 30 -0.94 -9.30 27.25
CA TRP A 30 -0.12 -9.49 28.46
C TRP A 30 -0.97 -9.48 29.73
N SER A 31 -0.65 -10.31 30.72
CA SER A 31 -1.09 -10.04 32.09
C SER A 31 -0.09 -9.13 32.79
N LYS A 32 -0.56 -8.34 33.75
CA LYS A 32 0.33 -7.51 34.59
C LYS A 32 1.37 -8.37 35.32
N LYS A 33 0.94 -9.49 35.89
CA LYS A 33 1.82 -10.47 36.53
C LYS A 33 2.95 -10.95 35.61
N GLU A 34 2.66 -11.25 34.34
CA GLU A 34 3.69 -11.68 33.38
C GLU A 34 4.70 -10.56 33.11
N VAL A 35 4.24 -9.31 33.00
CA VAL A 35 5.13 -8.16 32.85
C VAL A 35 6.03 -7.98 34.07
N GLU A 36 5.47 -8.11 35.27
CA GLU A 36 6.21 -8.04 36.54
C GLU A 36 7.24 -9.16 36.67
N GLU A 37 6.89 -10.39 36.33
CA GLU A 37 7.81 -11.53 36.33
C GLU A 37 8.97 -11.33 35.34
N VAL A 38 8.71 -10.77 34.16
CA VAL A 38 9.75 -10.56 33.14
C VAL A 38 10.65 -9.38 33.47
N LEU A 39 10.10 -8.28 33.99
CA LEU A 39 10.81 -7.01 34.13
C LEU A 39 11.37 -6.75 35.54
N GLY A 40 10.76 -7.31 36.58
CA GLY A 40 11.11 -7.01 37.97
C GLY A 40 10.87 -5.54 38.32
N ASP A 41 11.87 -4.88 38.90
CA ASP A 41 11.78 -3.47 39.35
C ASP A 41 11.43 -2.48 38.22
N GLU A 42 11.71 -2.83 36.97
CA GLU A 42 11.38 -1.99 35.81
C GLU A 42 9.89 -2.06 35.41
N ALA A 43 9.13 -3.03 35.96
CA ALA A 43 7.74 -3.26 35.60
C ALA A 43 6.84 -2.07 35.94
N GLN A 44 7.06 -1.41 37.09
CA GLN A 44 6.19 -0.30 37.52
C GLN A 44 6.18 0.85 36.50
N LEU A 45 7.37 1.25 36.03
CA LEU A 45 7.51 2.30 35.01
C LEU A 45 6.87 1.86 33.68
N PHE A 46 7.08 0.60 33.29
CA PHE A 46 6.54 0.05 32.05
C PHE A 46 5.00 -0.02 32.08
N CYS A 47 4.43 -0.55 33.16
CA CYS A 47 2.99 -0.66 33.35
C CYS A 47 2.33 0.71 33.41
N ALA A 48 2.93 1.69 34.09
CA ALA A 48 2.42 3.06 34.12
C ALA A 48 2.47 3.73 32.73
N TYR A 49 3.49 3.43 31.93
CA TYR A 49 3.62 4.00 30.59
C TYR A 49 2.66 3.38 29.57
N TYR A 50 2.43 2.06 29.66
CA TYR A 50 1.59 1.30 28.73
C TYR A 50 0.16 1.02 29.22
N ASP A 51 -0.21 1.59 30.37
CA ASP A 51 -1.48 1.39 31.05
C ASP A 51 -1.83 -0.09 31.27
N VAL A 52 -0.86 -0.83 31.83
CA VAL A 52 -1.03 -2.24 32.14
C VAL A 52 -1.65 -2.38 33.53
N THR A 53 -2.88 -2.88 33.59
CA THR A 53 -3.67 -3.06 34.81
C THR A 53 -3.86 -4.55 35.13
N GLU A 54 -4.33 -4.85 36.35
CA GLU A 54 -4.65 -6.23 36.73
C GLU A 54 -5.90 -6.73 36.00
N GLU A 55 -6.87 -5.83 35.81
CA GLU A 55 -8.14 -6.08 35.11
C GLU A 55 -7.96 -6.23 33.59
N GLY A 56 -6.93 -5.60 33.03
CA GLY A 56 -6.74 -5.53 31.58
C GLY A 56 -7.65 -4.52 30.88
N ASN A 57 -7.38 -4.31 29.60
CA ASN A 57 -8.17 -3.47 28.69
C ASN A 57 -8.79 -4.27 27.53
N TRP A 58 -8.55 -5.58 27.47
CA TRP A 58 -9.08 -6.51 26.49
C TRP A 58 -9.21 -7.91 27.12
N GLU A 59 -10.44 -8.40 27.30
CA GLU A 59 -10.73 -9.77 27.75
C GLU A 59 -9.92 -10.23 28.99
N GLY A 60 -9.75 -9.35 29.99
CA GLY A 60 -8.97 -9.68 31.20
C GLY A 60 -7.45 -9.64 31.01
N LYS A 61 -6.97 -9.14 29.87
CA LYS A 61 -5.56 -8.97 29.49
C LYS A 61 -5.30 -7.55 28.99
N ASN A 62 -4.03 -7.24 28.78
CA ASN A 62 -3.57 -5.92 28.37
C ASN A 62 -3.05 -5.95 26.92
N ILE A 63 -3.66 -5.13 26.07
CA ILE A 63 -3.07 -4.62 24.85
C ILE A 63 -2.26 -3.38 25.23
N LEU A 64 -0.95 -3.41 24.97
CA LEU A 64 -0.06 -2.29 25.30
C LEU A 64 -0.43 -1.07 24.45
N HIS A 65 -0.90 -0.01 25.09
CA HIS A 65 -1.24 1.25 24.41
C HIS A 65 -0.62 2.44 25.14
N ARG A 66 -0.48 3.58 24.48
CA ARG A 66 0.17 4.76 25.07
C ARG A 66 -0.88 5.85 25.29
N PRO A 67 -1.42 6.01 26.52
CA PRO A 67 -2.45 7.02 26.79
C PRO A 67 -1.90 8.45 26.84
N HIS A 68 -0.58 8.60 26.86
CA HIS A 68 0.09 9.89 27.06
C HIS A 68 1.26 10.08 26.09
N ALA A 69 1.53 11.35 25.76
CA ALA A 69 2.74 11.74 25.04
C ALA A 69 4.00 11.38 25.84
N GLU A 70 5.08 11.04 25.12
CA GLU A 70 6.36 10.62 25.70
C GLU A 70 6.94 11.69 26.63
N GLU A 71 6.85 12.95 26.23
CA GLU A 71 7.38 14.11 26.94
C GLU A 71 6.65 14.33 28.27
N ALA A 72 5.32 14.36 28.23
CA ALA A 72 4.48 14.57 29.41
C ALA A 72 4.57 13.40 30.42
N PHE A 73 4.84 12.19 29.93
CA PHE A 73 5.10 11.07 30.83
C PHE A 73 6.48 11.14 31.46
N ALA A 74 7.53 11.43 30.67
CA ALA A 74 8.90 11.55 31.16
C ALA A 74 9.02 12.60 32.28
N GLU A 75 8.40 13.77 32.08
CA GLU A 75 8.35 14.86 33.06
C GLU A 75 7.72 14.41 34.40
N ARG A 76 6.57 13.73 34.36
CA ARG A 76 5.90 13.22 35.56
C ARG A 76 6.70 12.18 36.32
N GLN A 77 7.57 11.45 35.63
CA GLN A 77 8.45 10.44 36.23
C GLN A 77 9.82 11.01 36.66
N GLY A 78 10.08 12.30 36.45
CA GLY A 78 11.36 12.93 36.74
C GLY A 78 12.51 12.38 35.89
N LEU A 79 12.22 11.94 34.65
CA LEU A 79 13.19 11.39 33.71
C LEU A 79 13.36 12.31 32.50
N SER A 80 14.53 12.29 31.88
CA SER A 80 14.64 12.79 30.51
C SER A 80 13.95 11.85 29.53
N VAL A 81 13.50 12.39 28.38
CA VAL A 81 12.91 11.58 27.29
C VAL A 81 13.89 10.52 26.79
N ALA A 82 15.19 10.81 26.76
CA ALA A 82 16.23 9.87 26.35
C ALA A 82 16.34 8.68 27.33
N GLU A 83 16.33 8.94 28.64
CA GLU A 83 16.37 7.89 29.66
C GLU A 83 15.11 7.02 29.64
N LEU A 84 13.93 7.64 29.51
CA LEU A 84 12.67 6.92 29.35
C LEU A 84 12.73 5.98 28.13
N LYS A 85 13.16 6.49 26.97
CA LYS A 85 13.32 5.70 25.74
C LYS A 85 14.28 4.53 25.93
N ALA A 86 15.42 4.74 26.57
CA ALA A 86 16.40 3.69 26.82
C ALA A 86 15.83 2.57 27.72
N LYS A 87 15.16 2.94 28.83
CA LYS A 87 14.52 1.99 29.74
C LYS A 87 13.42 1.21 29.04
N LEU A 88 12.51 1.89 28.33
CA LEU A 88 11.43 1.22 27.59
C LEU A 88 11.95 0.31 26.47
N ALA A 89 13.03 0.69 25.78
CA ALA A 89 13.65 -0.15 24.76
C ALA A 89 14.26 -1.43 25.35
N ALA A 90 14.90 -1.35 26.52
CA ALA A 90 15.39 -2.52 27.23
C ALA A 90 14.25 -3.46 27.67
N ALA A 91 13.20 -2.91 28.29
CA ALA A 91 12.01 -3.66 28.70
C ALA A 91 11.33 -4.36 27.51
N LYS A 92 11.12 -3.63 26.40
CA LYS A 92 10.55 -4.19 25.17
C LYS A 92 11.34 -5.36 24.61
N ARG A 93 12.68 -5.32 24.67
CA ARG A 93 13.52 -6.45 24.20
C ARG A 93 13.29 -7.70 25.04
N ARG A 94 13.25 -7.57 26.37
CA ARG A 94 13.00 -8.69 27.31
C ARG A 94 11.59 -9.27 27.13
N LEU A 95 10.57 -8.41 27.07
CA LEU A 95 9.20 -8.84 26.80
C LEU A 95 9.05 -9.48 25.42
N LEU A 96 9.69 -8.92 24.39
CA LEU A 96 9.67 -9.54 23.05
C LEU A 96 10.30 -10.93 23.07
N ALA A 97 11.40 -11.13 23.81
CA ALA A 97 12.02 -12.45 23.98
C ALA A 97 11.05 -13.45 24.63
N ARG A 98 10.41 -13.07 25.75
CA ARG A 98 9.37 -13.90 26.40
C ARG A 98 8.21 -14.21 25.46
N ARG A 99 7.72 -13.22 24.71
CA ARG A 99 6.60 -13.42 23.77
C ARG A 99 6.97 -14.39 22.64
N ASN A 100 8.22 -14.39 22.19
CA ASN A 100 8.69 -15.27 21.13
C ASN A 100 8.76 -16.75 21.55
N GLU A 101 8.62 -17.06 22.85
CA GLU A 101 8.48 -18.43 23.37
C GLU A 101 7.05 -18.98 23.21
N ARG A 102 6.07 -18.12 22.94
CA ARG A 102 4.66 -18.51 22.72
C ARG A 102 4.48 -19.14 21.34
N VAL A 103 3.46 -19.98 21.20
CA VAL A 103 2.98 -20.42 19.89
C VAL A 103 2.61 -19.20 19.06
N ARG A 104 3.08 -19.15 17.82
CA ARG A 104 2.80 -18.03 16.92
C ARG A 104 1.47 -18.25 16.20
N PRO A 105 0.76 -17.17 15.84
CA PRO A 105 -0.34 -17.27 14.89
C PRO A 105 0.12 -17.92 13.59
N GLY A 106 -0.80 -18.64 12.94
CA GLY A 106 -0.57 -19.17 11.61
C GLY A 106 -0.21 -18.05 10.64
N ARG A 107 0.62 -18.33 9.63
CA ARG A 107 0.93 -17.39 8.56
C ARG A 107 0.31 -17.91 7.27
N ASP A 108 -0.55 -17.11 6.63
CA ASP A 108 -0.87 -17.34 5.23
C ASP A 108 0.30 -16.80 4.41
N ASP A 109 1.09 -17.74 3.90
CA ASP A 109 2.33 -17.50 3.16
C ASP A 109 2.11 -17.38 1.64
N LYS A 110 0.85 -17.24 1.21
CA LYS A 110 0.56 -16.81 -0.17
C LYS A 110 1.06 -15.40 -0.39
N VAL A 111 1.56 -15.17 -1.60
CA VAL A 111 1.75 -13.85 -2.17
C VAL A 111 0.49 -13.55 -2.99
N LEU A 112 -0.18 -12.43 -2.71
CA LEU A 112 -1.32 -11.92 -3.48
C LEU A 112 -0.88 -10.66 -4.23
N LEU A 113 -1.17 -10.59 -5.53
CA LEU A 113 -0.69 -9.52 -6.41
C LEU A 113 -1.23 -8.16 -5.97
N ASP A 114 -2.55 -8.01 -5.86
CA ASP A 114 -3.22 -6.81 -5.35
C ASP A 114 -2.61 -6.27 -4.04
N TRP A 115 -2.48 -7.10 -3.00
CA TRP A 115 -1.99 -6.67 -1.68
C TRP A 115 -0.51 -6.32 -1.71
N ASN A 116 0.27 -7.06 -2.49
CA ASN A 116 1.68 -6.73 -2.68
C ASN A 116 1.83 -5.37 -3.36
N MET A 117 1.00 -5.07 -4.37
CA MET A 117 1.08 -3.80 -5.08
C MET A 117 0.62 -2.62 -4.23
N LEU A 118 -0.39 -2.80 -3.35
CA LEU A 118 -0.73 -1.80 -2.33
C LEU A 118 0.47 -1.50 -1.42
N MET A 119 1.19 -2.54 -0.98
CA MET A 119 2.39 -2.40 -0.15
C MET A 119 3.55 -1.73 -0.90
N VAL A 120 3.73 -2.05 -2.19
CA VAL A 120 4.73 -1.40 -3.06
C VAL A 120 4.44 0.08 -3.19
N THR A 121 3.21 0.47 -3.53
CA THR A 121 2.76 1.87 -3.59
C THR A 121 3.05 2.61 -2.29
N ALA A 122 2.64 2.04 -1.15
CA ALA A 122 2.87 2.64 0.16
C ALA A 122 4.36 2.81 0.50
N LEU A 123 5.20 1.80 0.21
CA LEU A 123 6.63 1.88 0.46
C LEU A 123 7.36 2.86 -0.46
N LEU A 124 6.95 2.99 -1.72
CA LEU A 124 7.52 3.98 -2.64
C LEU A 124 7.19 5.39 -2.17
N GLN A 125 5.93 5.67 -1.86
CA GLN A 125 5.50 6.97 -1.33
C GLN A 125 6.18 7.30 -0.01
N ALA A 126 6.24 6.35 0.93
CA ALA A 126 6.94 6.54 2.20
C ALA A 126 8.45 6.72 2.01
N GLY A 127 9.07 5.94 1.12
CA GLY A 127 10.50 6.05 0.79
C GLY A 127 10.86 7.45 0.30
N ARG A 128 10.03 8.01 -0.58
CA ARG A 128 10.16 9.39 -1.08
C ARG A 128 9.96 10.44 0.01
N ALA A 129 8.85 10.36 0.75
CA ALA A 129 8.50 11.34 1.78
C ALA A 129 9.51 11.41 2.94
N PHE A 130 10.07 10.26 3.35
CA PHE A 130 11.00 10.15 4.47
C PHE A 130 12.47 10.09 4.06
N GLY A 131 12.79 10.05 2.76
CA GLY A 131 14.16 9.90 2.25
C GLY A 131 14.80 8.57 2.67
N ARG A 132 14.02 7.47 2.68
CA ARG A 132 14.43 6.13 3.13
C ARG A 132 14.60 5.20 1.93
N SER A 133 15.80 5.18 1.35
CA SER A 133 16.10 4.39 0.14
C SER A 133 15.88 2.89 0.34
N GLU A 134 16.05 2.39 1.56
CA GLU A 134 15.81 0.98 1.87
C GLU A 134 14.34 0.57 1.70
N TRP A 135 13.39 1.51 1.86
CA TRP A 135 11.97 1.25 1.63
C TRP A 135 11.67 1.20 0.13
N THR A 136 12.26 2.12 -0.63
CA THR A 136 12.19 2.14 -2.10
C THR A 136 12.77 0.85 -2.69
N GLU A 137 13.99 0.46 -2.30
CA GLU A 137 14.64 -0.76 -2.79
C GLU A 137 13.80 -2.00 -2.53
N ARG A 138 13.16 -2.08 -1.37
CA ARG A 138 12.29 -3.19 -1.02
C ARG A 138 11.01 -3.22 -1.85
N ALA A 139 10.39 -2.07 -2.09
CA ALA A 139 9.23 -1.96 -2.95
C ALA A 139 9.56 -2.42 -4.38
N LEU A 140 10.69 -1.98 -4.92
CA LEU A 140 11.14 -2.36 -6.26
C LEU A 140 11.46 -3.87 -6.36
N LYS A 141 12.00 -4.49 -5.30
CA LYS A 141 12.18 -5.95 -5.26
C LYS A 141 10.84 -6.70 -5.30
N ALA A 142 9.84 -6.25 -4.54
CA ALA A 142 8.51 -6.86 -4.57
C ALA A 142 7.79 -6.65 -5.92
N LEU A 143 7.92 -5.47 -6.52
CA LEU A 143 7.43 -5.21 -7.88
C LEU A 143 8.10 -6.11 -8.92
N HIS A 144 9.43 -6.26 -8.83
CA HIS A 144 10.18 -7.15 -9.71
C HIS A 144 9.72 -8.61 -9.56
N PHE A 145 9.59 -9.10 -8.32
CA PHE A 145 9.06 -10.42 -8.03
C PHE A 145 7.69 -10.64 -8.70
N ALA A 146 6.79 -9.67 -8.60
CA ALA A 146 5.47 -9.78 -9.21
C ALA A 146 5.54 -9.89 -10.73
N LEU A 147 6.33 -9.03 -11.38
CA LEU A 147 6.48 -9.03 -12.84
C LEU A 147 7.18 -10.28 -13.37
N GLU A 148 8.00 -10.95 -12.56
CA GLU A 148 8.70 -12.18 -12.92
C GLU A 148 7.84 -13.43 -12.66
N HIS A 149 7.29 -13.57 -11.46
CA HIS A 149 6.70 -14.83 -11.02
C HIS A 149 5.18 -14.91 -11.16
N LEU A 150 4.48 -13.77 -11.24
CA LEU A 150 3.02 -13.74 -11.40
C LEU A 150 2.60 -13.48 -12.85
N ARG A 151 3.52 -13.32 -13.80
CA ARG A 151 3.19 -13.08 -15.21
C ARG A 151 2.76 -14.36 -15.94
N GLN A 152 1.72 -14.27 -16.76
CA GLN A 152 1.28 -15.35 -17.64
C GLN A 152 1.98 -15.25 -19.00
N GLY A 153 3.10 -15.96 -19.16
CA GLY A 153 3.88 -15.94 -20.40
C GLY A 153 4.50 -14.56 -20.68
N GLU A 154 4.53 -14.14 -21.95
CA GLU A 154 5.14 -12.85 -22.34
C GLU A 154 4.14 -11.68 -22.42
N GLY A 155 2.84 -11.96 -22.28
CA GLY A 155 1.77 -10.97 -22.38
C GLY A 155 1.56 -10.16 -21.10
N PRO A 156 0.56 -9.25 -21.11
CA PRO A 156 0.19 -8.43 -19.94
C PRO A 156 -0.64 -9.20 -18.90
N ALA A 157 -1.10 -10.42 -19.20
CA ALA A 157 -1.90 -11.22 -18.30
C ALA A 157 -1.09 -11.66 -17.07
N MET A 158 -1.71 -11.63 -15.90
CA MET A 158 -1.11 -11.94 -14.59
C MET A 158 -1.92 -13.01 -13.86
N TYR A 159 -1.29 -13.72 -12.94
CA TYR A 159 -1.91 -14.55 -11.92
C TYR A 159 -2.18 -13.71 -10.66
N HIS A 160 -3.22 -14.08 -9.92
CA HIS A 160 -3.62 -13.44 -8.67
C HIS A 160 -2.71 -13.83 -7.50
N THR A 161 -2.38 -15.13 -7.39
CA THR A 161 -1.64 -15.65 -6.25
C THR A 161 -0.42 -16.46 -6.66
N TRP A 162 0.60 -16.42 -5.80
CA TRP A 162 1.76 -17.27 -5.88
C TRP A 162 2.02 -17.92 -4.52
N LYS A 163 2.34 -19.22 -4.53
CA LYS A 163 2.78 -19.95 -3.35
C LYS A 163 3.66 -21.14 -3.76
N ASP A 164 4.75 -21.36 -3.01
CA ASP A 164 5.65 -22.52 -3.16
C ASP A 164 6.10 -22.75 -4.61
N GLY A 165 6.54 -21.69 -5.29
CA GLY A 165 7.03 -21.76 -6.67
C GLY A 165 5.93 -21.83 -7.74
N GLN A 166 4.66 -21.72 -7.37
CA GLN A 166 3.53 -21.86 -8.30
C GLN A 166 2.62 -20.64 -8.26
N ALA A 167 2.51 -19.96 -9.40
CA ALA A 167 1.47 -18.97 -9.64
C ALA A 167 0.17 -19.65 -10.08
N ARG A 168 -0.96 -19.20 -9.55
CA ARG A 168 -2.28 -19.79 -9.78
C ARG A 168 -3.36 -18.72 -9.78
N TYR A 169 -4.48 -19.09 -10.38
CA TYR A 169 -5.69 -18.28 -10.58
C TYR A 169 -5.42 -17.01 -11.34
N ASP A 170 -6.24 -16.74 -12.32
CA ASP A 170 -6.04 -15.54 -13.12
C ASP A 170 -6.34 -14.28 -12.29
N ALA A 171 -5.59 -13.21 -12.57
CA ALA A 171 -5.71 -11.95 -11.86
C ALA A 171 -7.08 -11.28 -12.07
N TYR A 172 -7.56 -10.64 -11.01
CA TYR A 172 -8.76 -9.82 -10.96
C TYR A 172 -8.46 -8.35 -11.29
N LEU A 173 -9.49 -7.54 -11.45
CA LEU A 173 -9.35 -6.10 -11.70
C LEU A 173 -8.45 -5.42 -10.66
N ASP A 174 -8.64 -5.73 -9.38
CA ASP A 174 -7.90 -5.11 -8.27
C ASP A 174 -6.40 -5.37 -8.37
N ASP A 175 -6.00 -6.57 -8.82
CA ASP A 175 -4.60 -6.93 -9.05
C ASP A 175 -3.97 -6.01 -10.10
N TYR A 176 -4.65 -5.83 -11.24
CA TYR A 176 -4.15 -4.99 -12.32
C TYR A 176 -4.19 -3.51 -11.97
N ALA A 177 -5.26 -3.05 -11.31
CA ALA A 177 -5.41 -1.65 -10.91
C ALA A 177 -4.28 -1.25 -9.95
N ASN A 178 -4.01 -2.07 -8.94
CA ASN A 178 -2.94 -1.81 -7.99
C ASN A 178 -1.56 -1.97 -8.63
N LEU A 179 -1.37 -2.92 -9.56
CA LEU A 179 -0.12 -3.06 -10.32
C LEU A 179 0.19 -1.85 -11.19
N ILE A 180 -0.82 -1.30 -11.89
CA ILE A 180 -0.67 -0.08 -12.68
C ILE A 180 -0.29 1.09 -11.75
N GLU A 181 -0.97 1.27 -10.62
CA GLU A 181 -0.64 2.33 -9.66
C GLU A 181 0.81 2.19 -9.15
N ALA A 182 1.21 0.97 -8.75
CA ALA A 182 2.56 0.69 -8.28
C ALA A 182 3.64 0.94 -9.35
N LEU A 183 3.35 0.66 -10.63
CA LEU A 183 4.25 0.99 -11.74
C LEU A 183 4.37 2.51 -11.95
N LEU A 184 3.27 3.26 -11.83
CA LEU A 184 3.32 4.72 -11.92
C LEU A 184 4.10 5.33 -10.75
N GLU A 185 3.92 4.81 -9.54
CA GLU A 185 4.75 5.21 -8.38
C GLU A 185 6.23 4.84 -8.57
N ALA A 186 6.52 3.69 -9.18
CA ALA A 186 7.89 3.27 -9.47
C ALA A 186 8.54 4.22 -10.47
N ALA A 187 7.85 4.55 -11.58
CA ALA A 187 8.31 5.54 -12.56
C ALA A 187 8.64 6.88 -11.91
N GLU A 188 7.72 7.40 -11.09
CA GLU A 188 7.92 8.67 -10.41
C GLU A 188 9.07 8.61 -9.41
N THR A 189 9.27 7.48 -8.73
CA THR A 189 10.36 7.32 -7.75
C THR A 189 11.72 7.19 -8.41
N THR A 190 11.84 6.39 -9.46
CA THR A 190 13.12 6.03 -10.07
C THR A 190 13.51 6.89 -11.27
N GLY A 191 12.55 7.60 -11.86
CA GLY A 191 12.71 8.27 -13.16
C GLY A 191 12.75 7.28 -14.34
N ASP A 192 12.58 5.98 -14.10
CA ASP A 192 12.56 4.97 -15.17
C ASP A 192 11.17 4.91 -15.82
N LEU A 193 11.07 5.55 -16.99
CA LEU A 193 9.81 5.68 -17.72
C LEU A 193 9.36 4.37 -18.39
N SER A 194 10.18 3.31 -18.41
CA SER A 194 9.76 1.98 -18.85
C SER A 194 8.64 1.39 -17.97
N HIS A 195 8.54 1.85 -16.71
CA HIS A 195 7.41 1.53 -15.85
C HIS A 195 6.10 2.16 -16.33
N VAL A 196 6.12 3.40 -16.87
CA VAL A 196 4.94 4.04 -17.46
C VAL A 196 4.50 3.29 -18.72
N GLU A 197 5.44 2.90 -19.58
CA GLU A 197 5.13 2.10 -20.77
C GLU A 197 4.50 0.75 -20.40
N ARG A 198 4.99 0.12 -19.33
CA ARG A 198 4.43 -1.15 -18.84
C ARG A 198 3.04 -0.95 -18.24
N ALA A 199 2.84 0.11 -17.46
CA ALA A 199 1.54 0.50 -16.91
C ALA A 199 0.52 0.72 -18.03
N ALA A 200 0.92 1.42 -19.10
CA ALA A 200 0.10 1.66 -20.28
C ALA A 200 -0.36 0.36 -20.95
N ARG A 201 0.56 -0.59 -21.21
CA ARG A 201 0.22 -1.89 -21.82
C ARG A 201 -0.74 -2.71 -20.96
N ILE A 202 -0.59 -2.66 -19.65
CA ILE A 202 -1.49 -3.36 -18.72
C ILE A 202 -2.85 -2.66 -18.71
N ALA A 203 -2.90 -1.32 -18.72
CA ALA A 203 -4.15 -0.57 -18.80
C ALA A 203 -4.92 -0.88 -20.10
N GLU A 204 -4.23 -0.96 -21.24
CA GLU A 204 -4.81 -1.37 -22.52
C GLU A 204 -5.45 -2.76 -22.44
N TYR A 205 -4.74 -3.73 -21.85
CA TYR A 205 -5.28 -5.06 -21.60
C TYR A 205 -6.52 -5.04 -20.69
N VAL A 206 -6.50 -4.27 -19.60
CA VAL A 206 -7.65 -4.14 -18.70
C VAL A 206 -8.86 -3.53 -19.41
N ILE A 207 -8.65 -2.49 -20.22
CA ILE A 207 -9.69 -1.87 -21.05
C ILE A 207 -10.26 -2.86 -22.07
N GLU A 208 -9.43 -3.70 -22.68
CA GLU A 208 -9.88 -4.69 -23.63
C GLU A 208 -10.69 -5.81 -22.98
N VAL A 209 -10.21 -6.33 -21.84
CA VAL A 209 -10.70 -7.58 -21.27
C VAL A 209 -11.78 -7.38 -20.20
N PHE A 210 -11.70 -6.31 -19.40
CA PHE A 210 -12.55 -6.13 -18.22
C PHE A 210 -13.63 -5.05 -18.39
N LEU A 211 -13.51 -4.15 -19.36
CA LEU A 211 -14.44 -3.01 -19.49
C LEU A 211 -15.83 -3.44 -19.98
N ASP A 212 -16.85 -3.15 -19.17
CA ASP A 212 -18.24 -3.06 -19.64
C ASP A 212 -18.44 -1.72 -20.36
N ARG A 213 -18.43 -1.75 -21.69
CA ARG A 213 -18.59 -0.53 -22.52
C ARG A 213 -19.96 0.13 -22.38
N GLN A 214 -21.00 -0.59 -21.96
CA GLN A 214 -22.33 0.00 -21.77
C GLN A 214 -22.38 0.77 -20.45
N ARG A 215 -21.77 0.22 -19.40
CA ARG A 215 -21.76 0.82 -18.06
C ARG A 215 -20.57 1.75 -17.83
N SER A 216 -19.57 1.74 -18.71
CA SER A 216 -18.30 2.45 -18.54
C SER A 216 -17.63 2.12 -17.20
N LEU A 217 -17.70 0.87 -16.77
CA LEU A 217 -17.07 0.34 -15.55
C LEU A 217 -16.47 -1.03 -15.86
N PHE A 218 -15.51 -1.46 -15.05
CA PHE A 218 -14.82 -2.73 -15.22
C PHE A 218 -15.45 -3.84 -14.39
N TYR A 219 -15.56 -5.03 -14.96
CA TYR A 219 -15.86 -6.25 -14.22
C TYR A 219 -14.71 -6.58 -13.27
N PHE A 220 -15.03 -7.18 -12.12
CA PHE A 220 -14.03 -7.64 -11.14
C PHE A 220 -13.22 -8.83 -11.67
N SER A 221 -13.88 -9.81 -12.30
CA SER A 221 -13.24 -10.93 -12.97
C SER A 221 -13.37 -10.81 -14.48
N SER A 222 -12.43 -11.38 -15.23
CA SER A 222 -12.53 -11.39 -16.69
C SER A 222 -13.79 -12.16 -17.11
N PRO A 223 -14.64 -11.60 -18.00
CA PRO A 223 -15.75 -12.34 -18.59
C PRO A 223 -15.33 -13.61 -19.35
N ALA A 224 -14.04 -13.74 -19.68
CA ALA A 224 -13.47 -14.91 -20.32
C ALA A 224 -13.05 -16.03 -19.34
N HIS A 225 -12.94 -15.78 -18.02
CA HIS A 225 -12.47 -16.77 -17.03
C HIS A 225 -13.43 -17.93 -16.82
N ASP A 226 -14.70 -17.62 -16.53
CA ASP A 226 -15.70 -18.64 -16.29
C ASP A 226 -17.09 -18.14 -16.69
N ARG A 227 -17.62 -18.69 -17.79
CA ARG A 227 -18.97 -18.37 -18.27
C ARG A 227 -20.09 -18.88 -17.36
N ARG A 228 -19.78 -19.68 -16.33
CA ARG A 228 -20.76 -20.21 -15.36
C ARG A 228 -21.06 -19.23 -14.23
N VAL A 229 -20.19 -18.24 -14.01
CA VAL A 229 -20.38 -17.19 -13.01
C VAL A 229 -20.61 -15.88 -13.73
N THR A 230 -21.71 -15.19 -13.40
CA THR A 230 -21.96 -13.84 -13.93
C THR A 230 -20.90 -12.88 -13.39
N PRO A 231 -20.08 -12.25 -14.26
CA PRO A 231 -19.11 -11.26 -13.82
C PRO A 231 -19.81 -10.10 -13.10
N ARG A 232 -19.23 -9.66 -11.99
CA ARG A 232 -19.77 -8.57 -11.16
C ARG A 232 -18.95 -7.32 -11.38
N ILE A 233 -19.59 -6.17 -11.20
CA ILE A 233 -18.90 -4.88 -11.14
C ILE A 233 -18.91 -4.47 -9.67
N GLU A 234 -17.71 -4.29 -9.12
CA GLU A 234 -17.49 -3.85 -7.75
C GLU A 234 -16.84 -2.47 -7.78
N PHE A 235 -17.51 -1.50 -7.18
CA PHE A 235 -17.12 -0.08 -7.24
C PHE A 235 -17.26 0.64 -5.90
N PHE A 236 -17.56 -0.09 -4.82
CA PHE A 236 -17.48 0.43 -3.45
C PHE A 236 -16.12 0.05 -2.87
N ASP A 237 -15.47 1.00 -2.19
CA ASP A 237 -14.30 0.71 -1.38
C ASP A 237 -14.71 -0.17 -0.18
N SER A 238 -13.83 -1.07 0.22
CA SER A 238 -14.01 -1.98 1.37
C SER A 238 -12.78 -1.89 2.27
N ALA A 239 -12.31 -3.01 2.83
CA ALA A 239 -11.01 -3.06 3.51
C ALA A 239 -9.85 -2.61 2.61
N THR A 240 -10.03 -2.71 1.29
CA THR A 240 -9.13 -2.21 0.25
C THR A 240 -9.89 -1.28 -0.71
N PRO A 241 -9.16 -0.42 -1.47
CA PRO A 241 -9.77 0.39 -2.53
C PRO A 241 -10.43 -0.49 -3.59
N SER A 242 -11.53 -0.05 -4.19
CA SER A 242 -12.10 -0.77 -5.34
C SER A 242 -11.21 -0.63 -6.58
N GLY A 243 -10.99 -1.72 -7.32
CA GLY A 243 -10.21 -1.69 -8.55
C GLY A 243 -10.76 -0.71 -9.59
N ASN A 244 -12.08 -0.48 -9.62
CA ASN A 244 -12.66 0.55 -10.49
C ASN A 244 -12.23 1.98 -10.10
N ALA A 245 -12.22 2.32 -8.80
CA ALA A 245 -11.78 3.64 -8.34
C ALA A 245 -10.29 3.86 -8.62
N VAL A 246 -9.47 2.84 -8.35
CA VAL A 246 -8.02 2.87 -8.63
C VAL A 246 -7.78 2.98 -10.13
N MET A 247 -8.52 2.26 -10.97
CA MET A 247 -8.43 2.39 -12.43
C MET A 247 -8.81 3.79 -12.91
N ALA A 248 -9.85 4.42 -12.37
CA ALA A 248 -10.20 5.79 -12.75
C ALA A 248 -9.03 6.76 -12.51
N ARG A 249 -8.38 6.67 -11.33
CA ARG A 249 -7.20 7.49 -10.98
C ARG A 249 -6.01 7.16 -11.89
N ASN A 250 -5.76 5.88 -12.15
CA ASN A 250 -4.70 5.45 -13.06
C ASN A 250 -4.90 5.99 -14.48
N LEU A 251 -6.13 5.94 -15.00
CA LEU A 251 -6.46 6.48 -16.33
C LEU A 251 -6.26 8.00 -16.38
N GLN A 252 -6.63 8.74 -15.33
CA GLN A 252 -6.36 10.19 -15.25
C GLN A 252 -4.84 10.46 -15.28
N ARG A 253 -4.04 9.75 -14.48
CA ARG A 253 -2.57 9.91 -14.46
C ARG A 253 -1.93 9.54 -15.79
N LEU A 254 -2.32 8.40 -16.36
CA LEU A 254 -1.79 7.93 -17.64
C LEU A 254 -2.18 8.84 -18.81
N ALA A 255 -3.40 9.42 -18.79
CA ALA A 255 -3.83 10.37 -19.80
C ALA A 255 -2.92 11.60 -19.85
N VAL A 256 -2.53 12.13 -18.69
CA VAL A 256 -1.56 13.23 -18.57
C VAL A 256 -0.17 12.79 -19.04
N LEU A 257 0.33 11.66 -18.52
CA LEU A 257 1.69 11.17 -18.79
C LEU A 257 1.95 10.82 -20.26
N LEU A 258 0.91 10.44 -21.00
CA LEU A 258 1.01 9.90 -22.36
C LEU A 258 0.21 10.68 -23.41
N HIS A 259 -0.45 11.79 -23.04
CA HIS A 259 -1.40 12.51 -23.89
C HIS A 259 -2.45 11.58 -24.52
N ARG A 260 -3.08 10.74 -23.69
CA ARG A 260 -4.14 9.79 -24.09
C ARG A 260 -5.52 10.33 -23.72
N ASP A 261 -6.05 11.24 -24.53
CA ASP A 261 -7.35 11.89 -24.30
C ASP A 261 -8.49 10.86 -24.15
N GLU A 262 -8.42 9.73 -24.86
CA GLU A 262 -9.42 8.67 -24.75
C GLU A 262 -9.49 8.02 -23.35
N TRP A 263 -8.39 8.04 -22.59
CA TRP A 263 -8.33 7.54 -21.22
C TRP A 263 -8.88 8.55 -20.22
N ALA A 264 -8.63 9.85 -20.44
CA ALA A 264 -9.28 10.92 -19.68
C ALA A 264 -10.81 10.87 -19.86
N VAL A 265 -11.29 10.74 -21.10
CA VAL A 265 -12.73 10.62 -21.40
C VAL A 265 -13.33 9.36 -20.77
N LEU A 266 -12.61 8.24 -20.71
CA LEU A 266 -13.10 7.04 -20.03
C LEU A 266 -13.21 7.26 -18.52
N ALA A 267 -12.21 7.85 -17.88
CA ALA A 267 -12.25 8.18 -16.45
C ALA A 267 -13.40 9.13 -16.11
N GLU A 268 -13.62 10.16 -16.93
CA GLU A 268 -14.76 11.08 -16.81
C GLU A 268 -16.10 10.33 -16.85
N ARG A 269 -16.27 9.39 -17.79
CA ARG A 269 -17.48 8.57 -17.90
C ARG A 269 -17.68 7.67 -16.68
N MET A 270 -16.60 7.06 -16.18
CA MET A 270 -16.64 6.29 -14.93
C MET A 270 -17.15 7.15 -13.76
N LEU A 271 -16.61 8.37 -13.62
CA LEU A 271 -17.01 9.32 -12.57
C LEU A 271 -18.48 9.72 -12.68
N ARG A 272 -18.99 9.95 -13.90
CA ARG A 272 -20.41 10.26 -14.13
C ARG A 272 -21.32 9.14 -13.60
N VAL A 273 -20.95 7.87 -13.81
CA VAL A 273 -21.72 6.70 -13.37
C VAL A 273 -21.81 6.63 -11.85
N VAL A 274 -20.73 6.96 -11.12
CA VAL A 274 -20.67 6.83 -9.66
C VAL A 274 -20.96 8.12 -8.89
N SER A 275 -21.08 9.28 -9.58
CA SER A 275 -21.20 10.62 -8.97
C SER A 275 -22.25 10.71 -7.85
N ASP A 276 -23.47 10.23 -8.10
CA ASP A 276 -24.52 10.22 -7.07
C ASP A 276 -24.20 9.29 -5.88
N SER A 277 -23.47 8.20 -6.11
CA SER A 277 -23.06 7.26 -5.07
C SER A 277 -21.95 7.84 -4.20
N VAL A 278 -20.99 8.57 -4.79
CA VAL A 278 -19.95 9.30 -4.05
C VAL A 278 -20.57 10.32 -3.10
N ALA A 279 -21.58 11.08 -3.57
CA ALA A 279 -22.27 12.07 -2.75
C ALA A 279 -23.08 11.44 -1.59
N ARG A 280 -23.68 10.26 -1.82
CA ARG A 280 -24.51 9.56 -0.81
C ARG A 280 -23.71 8.74 0.19
N TYR A 281 -22.60 8.13 -0.24
CA TYR A 281 -21.82 7.17 0.55
C TYR A 281 -20.31 7.50 0.53
N PRO A 282 -19.90 8.73 0.90
CA PRO A 282 -18.51 9.18 0.72
C PRO A 282 -17.48 8.31 1.45
N LEU A 283 -17.83 7.75 2.62
CA LEU A 283 -16.93 6.88 3.39
C LEU A 283 -16.67 5.52 2.74
N ALA A 284 -17.57 5.06 1.87
CA ALA A 284 -17.40 3.81 1.09
C ALA A 284 -16.91 4.08 -0.34
N MET A 285 -16.53 5.34 -0.63
CA MET A 285 -16.23 5.85 -1.97
C MET A 285 -15.05 6.83 -1.92
N ALA A 286 -14.14 6.67 -0.96
CA ALA A 286 -13.08 7.64 -0.70
C ALA A 286 -12.15 7.81 -1.91
N HIS A 287 -11.78 6.72 -2.59
CA HIS A 287 -10.92 6.79 -3.77
C HIS A 287 -11.62 7.41 -4.98
N TRP A 288 -12.93 7.23 -5.09
CA TRP A 288 -13.73 7.93 -6.09
C TRP A 288 -13.86 9.42 -5.79
N ALA A 289 -13.98 9.81 -4.52
CA ALA A 289 -13.99 11.21 -4.14
C ALA A 289 -12.67 11.90 -4.50
N VAL A 290 -11.54 11.20 -4.35
CA VAL A 290 -10.23 11.65 -4.82
C VAL A 290 -10.19 11.80 -6.35
N ALA A 291 -10.64 10.78 -7.10
CA ALA A 291 -10.72 10.86 -8.56
C ALA A 291 -11.62 12.01 -9.06
N LEU A 292 -12.74 12.26 -8.37
CA LEU A 292 -13.63 13.38 -8.66
C LEU A 292 -12.97 14.73 -8.34
N ALA A 293 -12.22 14.83 -7.24
CA ALA A 293 -11.44 16.02 -6.90
C ALA A 293 -10.41 16.33 -8.00
N ASN A 294 -9.71 15.31 -8.51
CA ASN A 294 -8.77 15.44 -9.63
C ASN A 294 -9.45 15.92 -10.91
N GLU A 295 -10.67 15.47 -11.18
CA GLU A 295 -11.46 15.91 -12.34
C GLU A 295 -11.88 17.37 -12.24
N VAL A 296 -12.28 17.82 -11.05
CA VAL A 296 -12.80 19.17 -10.83
C VAL A 296 -11.68 20.21 -10.70
N TRP A 297 -10.59 19.88 -10.00
CA TRP A 297 -9.49 20.80 -9.73
C TRP A 297 -8.28 20.62 -10.66
N GLY A 298 -8.26 19.54 -11.45
CA GLY A 298 -7.12 19.15 -12.26
C GLY A 298 -6.06 18.39 -11.47
N LEU A 299 -5.20 17.67 -12.19
CA LEU A 299 -4.00 17.04 -11.64
C LEU A 299 -2.81 18.00 -11.79
N PRO A 300 -2.12 18.39 -10.70
CA PRO A 300 -0.89 19.17 -10.81
C PRO A 300 0.20 18.42 -11.59
N GLU A 301 0.76 19.06 -12.61
CA GLU A 301 1.80 18.49 -13.47
C GLU A 301 3.17 19.11 -13.14
N ILE A 302 4.16 18.28 -12.83
CA ILE A 302 5.52 18.71 -12.44
C ILE A 302 6.52 18.04 -13.37
N ALA A 303 7.21 18.84 -14.18
CA ALA A 303 8.29 18.39 -15.05
C ALA A 303 9.63 19.00 -14.61
N ILE A 304 10.65 18.16 -14.41
CA ILE A 304 11.97 18.60 -13.98
C ILE A 304 13.03 18.07 -14.96
N VAL A 305 13.64 18.95 -15.72
CA VAL A 305 14.68 18.60 -16.71
C VAL A 305 16.02 19.23 -16.34
N GLY A 306 17.09 18.45 -16.47
CA GLY A 306 18.48 18.90 -16.33
C GLY A 306 19.34 17.99 -15.45
N PRO A 307 20.65 18.26 -15.34
CA PRO A 307 21.61 17.37 -14.69
C PRO A 307 21.34 17.09 -13.20
N ASP A 308 20.57 17.96 -12.54
CA ASP A 308 20.18 17.84 -11.13
C ASP A 308 18.73 17.36 -10.93
N ALA A 309 18.08 16.84 -11.97
CA ALA A 309 16.64 16.56 -11.98
C ALA A 309 16.20 15.63 -10.83
N ALA A 310 16.93 14.53 -10.61
CA ALA A 310 16.63 13.60 -9.51
C ALA A 310 16.75 14.26 -8.13
N ARG A 311 17.77 15.10 -7.92
CA ARG A 311 17.97 15.83 -6.65
C ARG A 311 16.82 16.81 -6.41
N LYS A 312 16.37 17.53 -7.45
CA LYS A 312 15.25 18.46 -7.38
C LYS A 312 13.91 17.74 -7.16
N ALA A 313 13.69 16.58 -7.79
CA ALA A 313 12.52 15.75 -7.53
C ALA A 313 12.45 15.34 -6.04
N ALA A 314 13.59 14.94 -5.46
CA ALA A 314 13.68 14.63 -4.03
C ALA A 314 13.40 15.83 -3.11
N GLU A 315 13.64 17.06 -3.56
CA GLU A 315 13.24 18.27 -2.82
C GLU A 315 11.72 18.48 -2.88
N VAL A 316 11.10 18.25 -4.04
CA VAL A 316 9.63 18.33 -4.19
C VAL A 316 8.93 17.34 -3.28
N TRP A 317 9.42 16.10 -3.16
CA TRP A 317 8.81 15.07 -2.31
C TRP A 317 8.85 15.37 -0.80
N ARG A 318 9.61 16.38 -0.36
CA ARG A 318 9.58 16.86 1.05
C ARG A 318 8.33 17.68 1.36
N HIS A 319 7.60 18.10 0.33
CA HIS A 319 6.35 18.82 0.46
C HIS A 319 5.18 17.88 0.24
N TYR A 320 4.11 18.05 1.04
CA TYR A 320 2.88 17.32 0.82
C TYR A 320 2.13 17.92 -0.37
N LEU A 321 2.26 17.26 -1.52
CA LEU A 321 1.57 17.57 -2.77
C LEU A 321 0.72 16.34 -3.16
N PRO A 322 -0.53 16.23 -2.70
CA PRO A 322 -1.37 15.09 -3.05
C PRO A 322 -1.76 15.12 -4.53
N GLU A 323 -2.01 13.93 -5.10
CA GLU A 323 -2.59 13.74 -6.44
C GLU A 323 -1.90 14.54 -7.57
N HIS A 324 -0.57 14.59 -7.55
CA HIS A 324 0.21 15.20 -8.63
C HIS A 324 0.77 14.14 -9.59
N VAL A 325 1.25 14.59 -10.74
CA VAL A 325 2.04 13.79 -11.69
C VAL A 325 3.42 14.44 -11.79
N LEU A 326 4.47 13.70 -11.44
CA LEU A 326 5.85 14.17 -11.55
C LEU A 326 6.67 13.30 -12.50
N GLN A 327 7.33 13.94 -13.47
CA GLN A 327 8.38 13.33 -14.28
C GLN A 327 9.66 14.14 -14.19
N TYR A 328 10.79 13.44 -14.17
CA TYR A 328 12.10 14.07 -14.18
C TYR A 328 13.09 13.32 -15.06
N ALA A 329 13.99 14.05 -15.71
CA ALA A 329 15.02 13.48 -16.58
C ALA A 329 16.25 14.39 -16.67
N GLU A 330 17.41 13.82 -16.96
CA GLU A 330 18.66 14.60 -17.12
C GLU A 330 18.64 15.51 -18.36
N ALA A 331 17.84 15.14 -19.37
CA ALA A 331 17.65 15.89 -20.61
C ALA A 331 16.19 15.81 -21.07
N ALA A 332 15.79 16.74 -21.93
CA ALA A 332 14.47 16.70 -22.57
C ALA A 332 14.32 15.41 -23.38
N ASP A 333 13.11 14.86 -23.38
CA ASP A 333 12.78 13.66 -24.13
C ASP A 333 11.40 13.84 -24.77
N ASP A 334 11.41 14.12 -26.07
CA ASP A 334 10.19 14.41 -26.84
C ASP A 334 9.26 13.19 -27.00
N ARG A 335 9.70 11.99 -26.56
CA ARG A 335 8.82 10.82 -26.44
C ARG A 335 7.81 10.96 -25.30
N TRP A 336 8.09 11.84 -24.33
CA TRP A 336 7.31 12.00 -23.12
C TRP A 336 6.68 13.39 -23.06
N PRO A 337 5.34 13.48 -23.14
CA PRO A 337 4.55 14.71 -23.03
C PRO A 337 5.09 15.79 -22.08
N LEU A 338 5.31 15.45 -20.81
CA LEU A 338 5.71 16.43 -19.79
C LEU A 338 7.15 16.91 -19.95
N LEU A 339 8.02 16.10 -20.58
CA LEU A 339 9.44 16.36 -20.77
C LEU A 339 9.76 16.97 -22.15
N ALA A 340 8.81 16.94 -23.08
CA ALA A 340 8.99 17.41 -24.44
C ALA A 340 9.23 18.93 -24.50
N GLY A 341 10.25 19.35 -25.25
CA GLY A 341 10.59 20.77 -25.47
C GLY A 341 10.96 21.58 -24.22
N ARG A 342 11.38 20.93 -23.12
CA ARG A 342 11.73 21.56 -21.84
C ARG A 342 13.19 21.95 -21.69
#